data_AF-A0A8T5RIG7-F1
#
_entry.id   AF-A0A8T5RIG7-F1
#
_cell.length_a   1.000
_cell.length_b   1.000
_cell.length_c   1.000
_cell.angle_alpha   90.00
_cell.angle_beta   90.00
_cell.angle_gamma   90.00
#
_symmetry.space_group_name_H-M   'P 1'
#
loop_
_entity.id
_entity.type
_entity.pdbx_description
1 polymer ?
#
loop_
_entity_poly.entity_id
_entity_poly.type
_entity_poly.pdbx_seq_one_letter_code
_entity_poly.pdbx_strand_id
1 'polypeptide(L)'
;MVSVLKEEDEKVLYNLVKEYAKKKPIIEIKDLVNFLNNRLKLNLNFNRNKIELILKRFIKNQIILIGKKLVKEDILKTRIRSKINDLIIDCPGININQIMNELNIGANRALWHLKLLSNFKFIR
;
A
#
# COMPACT_ATOMS: atom_id res chain seq x y z
N MET A 1 -4.66 11.31 10.15
CA MET A 1 -4.12 11.38 8.77
C MET A 1 -2.64 11.04 8.79
N VAL A 2 -2.16 10.30 7.79
CA VAL A 2 -0.88 9.53 7.76
C VAL A 2 0.36 10.42 7.88
N SER A 3 0.99 10.45 9.05
CA SER A 3 2.20 11.23 9.37
C SER A 3 3.49 10.39 9.28
N VAL A 4 3.70 9.69 8.16
CA VAL A 4 4.83 8.73 8.02
C VAL A 4 5.96 9.23 7.10
N LEU A 5 5.70 10.16 6.17
CA LEU A 5 6.72 10.66 5.23
C LEU A 5 7.35 11.97 5.76
N LYS A 6 8.51 11.85 6.41
CA LYS A 6 9.20 12.99 7.03
C LYS A 6 10.29 13.63 6.15
N GLU A 7 10.85 12.88 5.20
CA GLU A 7 11.94 13.34 4.33
C GLU A 7 11.44 13.65 2.90
N GLU A 8 11.95 14.72 2.29
CA GLU A 8 11.60 15.14 0.92
C GLU A 8 11.93 14.05 -0.11
N ASP A 9 13.02 13.33 0.12
CA ASP A 9 13.45 12.21 -0.70
C ASP A 9 12.46 11.04 -0.69
N GLU A 10 11.88 10.73 0.47
CA GLU A 10 10.86 9.69 0.59
C GLU A 10 9.61 10.07 -0.20
N LYS A 11 9.21 11.35 -0.21
CA LYS A 11 8.07 11.82 -1.02
C LYS A 11 8.34 11.65 -2.52
N VAL A 12 9.53 12.02 -2.99
CA VAL A 12 9.94 11.85 -4.39
C VAL A 12 9.90 10.37 -4.79
N LEU A 13 10.53 9.49 -4.00
CA LEU A 13 10.52 8.06 -4.28
C LEU A 13 9.11 7.50 -4.28
N TYR A 14 8.30 7.89 -3.30
CA TYR A 14 6.92 7.42 -3.17
C TYR A 14 6.08 7.74 -4.42
N ASN A 15 6.21 8.95 -4.94
CA ASN A 15 5.51 9.35 -6.18
C ASN A 15 5.95 8.52 -7.39
N LEU A 16 7.25 8.22 -7.51
CA LEU A 16 7.77 7.36 -8.58
C LEU A 16 7.28 5.91 -8.43
N VAL A 17 7.23 5.37 -7.21
CA VAL A 17 6.64 4.05 -6.97
C VAL A 17 5.16 4.04 -7.39
N LYS A 18 4.39 5.08 -7.08
CA LYS A 18 2.99 5.19 -7.52
C LYS A 18 2.87 5.19 -9.04
N GLU A 19 3.74 5.92 -9.73
CA GLU A 19 3.79 5.91 -11.18
C GLU A 19 4.09 4.50 -11.72
N TYR A 20 5.08 3.82 -11.14
CA TYR A 20 5.45 2.45 -11.51
C TYR A 20 4.27 1.48 -11.30
N ALA A 21 3.62 1.54 -10.14
CA ALA A 21 2.49 0.69 -9.76
C ALA A 21 1.27 0.88 -10.67
N LYS A 22 1.05 2.07 -11.23
CA LYS A 22 -0.03 2.29 -12.21
C LYS A 22 0.20 1.51 -13.50
N LYS A 23 1.45 1.46 -13.97
CA LYS A 23 1.86 0.90 -15.27
C LYS A 23 2.03 -0.62 -15.27
N LYS A 24 2.35 -1.22 -14.13
CA LYS A 24 2.66 -2.66 -14.03
C LYS A 24 1.63 -3.40 -13.17
N PRO A 25 1.24 -4.63 -13.53
CA PRO A 25 0.27 -5.41 -12.76
C PRO A 25 0.87 -5.95 -11.44
N ILE A 26 2.19 -6.13 -11.37
CA ILE A 26 2.90 -6.71 -10.23
C ILE A 26 4.15 -5.86 -9.97
N ILE A 27 4.46 -5.61 -8.70
CA ILE A 27 5.67 -4.91 -8.29
C ILE A 27 6.74 -5.94 -7.92
N GLU A 28 7.74 -6.09 -8.80
CA GLU A 28 8.98 -6.82 -8.51
C GLU A 28 10.05 -5.85 -8.00
N ILE A 29 10.78 -6.22 -6.94
CA ILE A 29 11.83 -5.36 -6.35
C ILE A 29 12.89 -5.00 -7.37
N LYS A 30 13.38 -5.97 -8.14
CA LYS A 30 14.49 -5.78 -9.07
C LYS A 30 14.13 -4.74 -10.13
N ASP A 31 12.96 -4.89 -10.73
CA ASP A 31 12.46 -3.98 -11.75
C ASP A 31 12.14 -2.60 -11.17
N LEU A 32 11.58 -2.54 -9.96
CA LEU A 32 11.31 -1.27 -9.28
C LEU A 32 12.60 -0.50 -9.01
N VAL A 33 13.64 -1.17 -8.50
CA VAL A 33 14.95 -0.56 -8.24
C VAL A 33 15.57 -0.07 -9.55
N ASN A 34 15.52 -0.86 -10.62
CA ASN A 34 16.01 -0.45 -11.95
C ASN A 34 15.26 0.77 -12.49
N PHE A 35 13.93 0.77 -12.38
CA PHE A 35 13.09 1.90 -12.78
C PHE A 35 13.45 3.18 -12.02
N LEU A 36 13.60 3.09 -10.70
CA LEU A 36 13.94 4.24 -9.85
C LEU A 36 15.35 4.76 -10.13
N ASN A 37 16.34 3.87 -10.23
CA ASN A 37 17.71 4.23 -10.59
C ASN A 37 17.77 4.96 -11.94
N ASN A 38 17.04 4.48 -12.95
CA ASN A 38 17.01 5.12 -14.26
C ASN A 38 16.36 6.51 -14.21
N ARG A 39 15.28 6.67 -13.44
CA ARG A 39 14.57 7.95 -13.29
C ARG A 39 15.34 8.98 -12.48
N LEU A 40 16.14 8.53 -11.52
CA LEU A 40 16.89 9.38 -10.60
C LEU A 40 18.38 9.50 -10.97
N LYS A 41 18.80 8.96 -12.11
CA LYS A 41 20.21 8.88 -12.53
C LYS A 41 20.95 10.22 -12.52
N LEU A 42 20.26 11.32 -12.83
CA LEU A 42 20.83 12.67 -12.86
C LEU A 42 20.68 13.42 -11.54
N ASN A 43 19.99 12.85 -10.56
CA ASN A 43 19.75 13.49 -9.28
C ASN A 43 20.86 13.11 -8.29
N LEU A 44 21.78 14.05 -8.04
CA LEU A 44 22.93 13.87 -7.15
C LEU A 44 22.54 13.49 -5.70
N ASN A 45 21.30 13.74 -5.30
CA ASN A 45 20.80 13.38 -3.98
C ASN A 45 20.42 11.89 -3.84
N PHE A 46 20.35 11.15 -4.95
CA PHE A 46 19.97 9.74 -4.97
C PHE A 46 21.09 8.86 -5.50
N ASN A 47 21.55 7.96 -4.65
CA ASN A 47 22.34 6.81 -5.06
C ASN A 47 21.55 5.52 -4.83
N ARG A 48 22.02 4.42 -5.43
CA ARG A 48 21.36 3.10 -5.34
C ARG A 48 21.12 2.66 -3.89
N ASN A 49 22.11 2.86 -3.01
CA ASN A 49 22.01 2.46 -1.61
C ASN A 49 20.89 3.22 -0.88
N LYS A 50 20.77 4.53 -1.10
CA LYS A 50 19.72 5.37 -0.52
C LYS A 50 18.34 4.95 -1.01
N ILE A 51 18.20 4.67 -2.31
CA ILE A 51 16.96 4.15 -2.91
C ILE A 51 16.55 2.83 -2.24
N GLU A 52 17.48 1.89 -2.14
CA GLU A 52 17.23 0.59 -1.50
C GLU A 52 16.87 0.73 -0.01
N LEU A 53 17.48 1.66 0.71
CA LEU A 53 17.19 1.91 2.13
C LEU A 53 15.79 2.47 2.33
N ILE A 54 15.38 3.45 1.51
CA ILE A 54 14.02 3.99 1.53
C ILE A 54 13.00 2.91 1.15
N LEU A 55 13.27 2.11 0.11
CA LEU A 55 12.38 1.00 -0.27
C LEU A 55 12.22 -0.02 0.84
N LYS A 56 13.30 -0.39 1.54
CA LYS A 56 13.23 -1.27 2.72
C LYS A 56 12.32 -0.69 3.79
N ARG A 57 12.37 0.62 4.05
CA ARG A 57 11.45 1.30 4.98
C ARG A 57 10.01 1.22 4.49
N PHE A 58 9.76 1.45 3.20
CA PHE A 58 8.42 1.36 2.61
C PHE A 58 7.82 -0.03 2.76
N ILE A 59 8.60 -1.08 2.52
CA ILE A 59 8.16 -2.47 2.70
C ILE A 59 7.89 -2.76 4.18
N LYS A 60 8.82 -2.40 5.07
CA LYS A 60 8.70 -2.59 6.52
C LYS A 60 7.45 -1.90 7.10
N ASN A 61 7.15 -0.70 6.61
CA ASN A 61 5.99 0.09 7.02
C ASN A 61 4.71 -0.28 6.25
N GLN A 62 4.78 -1.29 5.37
CA GLN A 62 3.70 -1.72 4.49
C GLN A 62 3.08 -0.56 3.71
N ILE A 63 3.91 0.37 3.26
CA ILE A 63 3.54 1.41 2.30
C ILE A 63 3.39 0.79 0.90
N ILE A 64 4.21 -0.22 0.61
CA ILE A 64 4.20 -1.01 -0.64
C ILE A 64 4.18 -2.49 -0.26
N LEU A 65 3.44 -3.33 -1.00
CA LEU A 65 3.56 -4.78 -0.94
C LEU A 65 4.17 -5.31 -2.23
N ILE A 66 5.30 -6.00 -2.10
CA ILE A 66 5.97 -6.70 -3.21
C ILE A 66 5.06 -7.83 -3.70
N GLY A 67 5.04 -8.06 -5.02
CA GLY A 67 4.19 -9.08 -5.63
C GLY A 67 2.73 -8.64 -5.80
N LYS A 68 2.37 -7.40 -5.45
CA LYS A 68 1.02 -6.84 -5.66
C LYS A 68 1.09 -5.45 -6.31
N LYS A 69 0.05 -5.06 -7.04
CA LYS A 69 -0.10 -3.71 -7.64
C LYS A 69 -0.33 -2.58 -6.63
N LEU A 70 -0.49 -2.90 -5.34
CA LEU A 70 -1.13 -2.00 -4.39
C LEU A 70 -0.10 -1.26 -3.52
N VAL A 71 -0.29 0.05 -3.45
CA VAL A 71 0.28 0.94 -2.43
C VAL A 71 -0.77 1.28 -1.37
N LYS A 72 -0.33 1.59 -0.15
CA LYS A 72 -1.20 1.76 1.03
C LYS A 72 -2.35 2.74 0.83
N GLU A 73 -2.11 3.86 0.15
CA GLU A 73 -3.13 4.87 -0.14
C GLU A 73 -4.26 4.36 -1.05
N ASP A 74 -3.98 3.38 -1.91
CA ASP A 74 -4.97 2.82 -2.82
C ASP A 74 -5.87 1.78 -2.14
N ILE A 75 -5.61 1.46 -0.87
CA ILE A 75 -6.37 0.45 -0.14
C ILE A 75 -7.76 0.94 0.24
N LEU A 76 -7.86 2.14 0.81
CA LEU A 76 -9.16 2.70 1.19
C LEU A 76 -9.91 3.38 0.04
N LYS A 77 -9.29 3.57 -1.14
CA LYS A 77 -9.98 4.16 -2.31
C LYS A 77 -11.16 3.32 -2.80
N THR A 78 -11.18 2.01 -2.52
CA THR A 78 -12.34 1.19 -2.86
C THR A 78 -13.43 1.41 -1.83
N ARG A 79 -14.62 1.84 -2.28
CA ARG A 79 -15.81 2.06 -1.44
C ARG A 79 -16.07 0.91 -0.45
N ILE A 80 -15.93 -0.34 -0.90
CA ILE A 80 -16.10 -1.52 -0.04
C ILE A 80 -15.05 -1.57 1.07
N ARG A 81 -13.76 -1.33 0.77
CA ARG A 81 -12.69 -1.38 1.78
C ARG A 81 -12.76 -0.24 2.78
N SER A 82 -13.16 0.96 2.33
CA SER A 82 -13.47 2.07 3.25
C SER A 82 -14.58 1.67 4.20
N LYS A 83 -15.72 1.21 3.68
CA LYS A 83 -16.85 0.80 4.51
C LYS A 83 -16.50 -0.32 5.49
N ILE A 84 -15.72 -1.32 5.08
CA ILE A 84 -15.25 -2.38 6.01
C ILE A 84 -14.42 -1.77 7.13
N ASN A 85 -13.50 -0.87 6.80
CA ASN A 85 -12.66 -0.19 7.79
C ASN A 85 -13.51 0.65 8.76
N ASP A 86 -14.49 1.39 8.23
CA ASP A 86 -15.40 2.22 9.02
C ASP A 86 -16.25 1.34 9.96
N LEU A 87 -16.83 0.24 9.47
CA LEU A 87 -17.58 -0.72 10.30
C LEU A 87 -16.75 -1.30 11.45
N ILE A 88 -15.46 -1.58 11.23
CA ILE A 88 -14.56 -2.12 12.27
C ILE A 88 -14.19 -1.05 13.30
N ILE A 89 -14.06 0.21 12.87
CA ILE A 89 -13.80 1.34 13.77
C ILE A 89 -15.04 1.64 14.62
N ASP A 90 -16.21 1.69 13.98
CA ASP A 90 -17.48 2.03 14.62
C ASP A 90 -17.98 0.91 15.53
N CYS A 91 -17.70 -0.35 15.17
CA CYS A 91 -18.07 -1.53 15.95
C CYS A 91 -16.86 -2.49 16.14
N PRO A 92 -16.00 -2.23 17.14
CA PRO A 92 -14.88 -3.12 17.44
C PRO A 92 -15.37 -4.54 17.77
N GLY A 93 -14.78 -5.55 17.11
CA GLY A 93 -15.18 -6.94 17.29
C GLY A 93 -16.33 -7.41 16.39
N ILE A 94 -16.80 -6.58 15.46
CA ILE A 94 -17.77 -6.97 14.43
C ILE A 94 -17.28 -8.23 13.69
N ASN A 95 -18.16 -9.22 13.55
CA ASN A 95 -17.83 -10.49 12.93
C ASN A 95 -17.95 -10.42 11.39
N ILE A 96 -17.30 -11.35 10.69
CA ILE A 96 -17.29 -11.37 9.22
C ILE A 96 -18.69 -11.52 8.62
N ASN A 97 -19.58 -12.26 9.28
CA ASN A 97 -20.95 -12.46 8.79
C ASN A 97 -21.75 -11.15 8.84
N GLN A 98 -21.58 -10.35 9.89
CA GLN A 98 -22.16 -9.01 10.01
C GLN A 98 -21.64 -8.10 8.90
N ILE A 99 -20.33 -8.09 8.65
CA ILE A 99 -19.73 -7.32 7.55
C ILE A 99 -20.30 -7.76 6.19
N MET A 100 -20.44 -9.07 5.96
CA MET A 100 -21.00 -9.63 4.73
C MET A 100 -22.44 -9.19 4.51
N ASN A 101 -23.25 -9.22 5.56
CA ASN A 101 -24.66 -8.82 5.53
C ASN A 101 -24.80 -7.32 5.26
N GLU A 102 -24.08 -6.47 6.00
CA GLU A 102 -24.14 -5.00 5.85
C GLU A 102 -23.69 -4.52 4.48
N LEU A 103 -22.71 -5.21 3.87
CA LEU A 103 -22.14 -4.80 2.59
C LEU A 103 -22.67 -5.59 1.40
N ASN A 104 -23.53 -6.58 1.65
CA ASN A 104 -24.04 -7.52 0.66
C ASN A 104 -22.93 -8.11 -0.23
N ILE A 105 -21.91 -8.70 0.41
CA ILE A 105 -20.76 -9.32 -0.26
C ILE A 105 -20.57 -10.78 0.16
N GLY A 106 -20.14 -11.63 -0.78
CA GLY A 106 -19.82 -13.02 -0.49
C GLY A 106 -18.55 -13.20 0.36
N ALA A 107 -18.45 -14.34 1.05
CA ALA A 107 -17.39 -14.67 2.01
C ALA A 107 -15.97 -14.51 1.43
N ASN A 108 -15.71 -15.04 0.23
CA ASN A 108 -14.40 -14.93 -0.42
C ASN A 108 -13.99 -13.46 -0.66
N ARG A 109 -14.95 -12.61 -1.03
CA ARG A 109 -14.71 -11.19 -1.27
C ARG A 109 -14.44 -10.46 0.03
N ALA A 110 -15.23 -10.73 1.07
CA ALA A 110 -15.02 -10.20 2.42
C ALA A 110 -13.64 -10.58 2.97
N LEU A 111 -13.29 -11.87 2.92
CA LEU A 111 -11.98 -12.37 3.37
C LEU A 111 -10.82 -11.73 2.60
N TRP A 112 -10.94 -11.57 1.29
CA TRP A 112 -9.91 -10.91 0.48
C TRP A 112 -9.72 -9.45 0.89
N HIS A 113 -10.81 -8.71 1.10
CA HIS A 113 -10.74 -7.33 1.56
C HIS A 113 -10.15 -7.20 2.96
N LEU A 114 -10.57 -8.04 3.92
CA LEU A 114 -10.03 -8.08 5.28
C LEU A 114 -8.54 -8.40 5.27
N LYS A 115 -8.12 -9.41 4.49
CA LYS A 115 -6.70 -9.77 4.32
C LYS A 115 -5.89 -8.59 3.77
N LEU A 116 -6.44 -7.82 2.83
CA LEU A 116 -5.76 -6.61 2.34
C LEU A 116 -5.67 -5.54 3.43
N LEU A 117 -6.76 -5.23 4.13
CA LEU A 117 -6.75 -4.23 5.20
C LEU A 117 -5.75 -4.59 6.31
N SER A 118 -5.70 -5.85 6.71
CA SER A 118 -4.74 -6.37 7.69
C SER A 118 -3.29 -6.28 7.19
N ASN A 119 -3.02 -6.69 5.94
CA ASN A 119 -1.68 -6.59 5.34
C ASN A 119 -1.14 -5.16 5.25
N PHE A 120 -2.00 -4.14 5.33
CA PHE A 120 -1.61 -2.73 5.32
C PHE A 120 -1.77 -2.04 6.68
N LYS A 121 -2.05 -2.81 7.75
CA LYS A 121 -2.26 -2.34 9.13
C LYS A 121 -3.38 -1.31 9.27
N PHE A 122 -4.46 -1.45 8.49
CA PHE A 122 -5.70 -0.70 8.73
C PHE A 122 -6.52 -1.33 9.85
N ILE A 123 -6.47 -2.66 9.96
CA ILE A 123 -7.15 -3.45 10.99
C ILE A 123 -6.15 -4.45 11.60
N ARG A 124 -6.44 -4.94 12.81
CA ARG A 124 -5.60 -5.88 13.57
C ARG A 124 -6.29 -7.21 13.77
#